data_AF-W9AYV4-F1
#
_entry.id   AF-W9AYV4-F1
#
_cell.length_a   1.000
_cell.length_b   1.000
_cell.length_c   1.000
_cell.angle_alpha   90.00
_cell.angle_beta   90.00
_cell.angle_gamma   90.00
#
_symmetry.space_group_name_H-M   'P 1'
#
loop_
_entity.id
_entity.type
_entity.pdbx_description
1 polymer ?
#
loop_
_entity_poly.entity_id
_entity_poly.type
_entity_poly.pdbx_seq_one_letter_code
_entity_poly.pdbx_strand_id
1 'polypeptide(L)' 'MARQTPKKVVVSKEAVKRAGARATKASAKLAGRVVPADHRRSAAVMAYLAKQRLHEG' A
#
# COMPACT_ATOMS: atom_id res chain seq x y z
N MET A 1 -18.93 -28.44 7.05
CA MET A 1 -17.80 -27.82 6.32
C MET A 1 -16.85 -27.21 7.35
N ALA A 2 -15.59 -27.64 7.40
CA ALA A 2 -14.61 -27.09 8.33
C ALA A 2 -14.28 -25.64 7.94
N ARG A 3 -14.42 -24.69 8.88
CA ARG A 3 -13.95 -23.32 8.70
C ARG A 3 -12.43 -23.36 8.55
N GLN A 4 -11.92 -23.16 7.33
CA GLN A 4 -10.51 -22.89 7.12
C GLN A 4 -10.20 -21.54 7.78
N THR A 5 -9.65 -21.56 8.99
CA THR A 5 -9.12 -20.35 9.61
C THR A 5 -7.93 -19.89 8.78
N PRO A 6 -7.94 -18.66 8.23
CA PRO A 6 -6.83 -18.17 7.43
C PRO A 6 -5.55 -18.19 8.26
N LYS A 7 -4.53 -18.88 7.75
CA LYS A 7 -3.22 -18.98 8.40
C LYS A 7 -2.58 -17.59 8.42
N LYS A 8 -2.19 -17.09 9.59
CA LYS A 8 -1.50 -15.81 9.72
C LYS A 8 -0.07 -15.95 9.18
N VAL A 9 0.25 -15.25 8.09
CA VAL A 9 1.59 -15.19 7.51
C VAL A 9 2.21 -13.84 7.85
N VAL A 10 3.35 -13.85 8.54
CA VAL A 10 4.11 -12.62 8.83
C VAL A 10 4.99 -12.31 7.63
N VAL A 11 4.81 -11.12 7.05
CA VAL A 11 5.63 -10.63 5.93
C VAL A 11 6.52 -9.49 6.37
N SER A 12 7.68 -9.35 5.71
CA SER A 12 8.61 -8.27 5.98
C SER A 12 8.03 -6.92 5.53
N LYS A 13 8.41 -5.84 6.23
CA LYS A 13 8.01 -4.47 5.87
C LYS A 13 8.41 -4.11 4.42
N GLU A 14 9.55 -4.60 3.95
CA GLU A 14 10.01 -4.37 2.58
C GLU A 14 9.15 -5.10 1.53
N ALA A 15 8.67 -6.30 1.84
CA ALA A 15 7.73 -7.01 0.97
C ALA A 15 6.43 -6.21 0.82
N VAL A 16 5.90 -5.66 1.92
CA VAL A 16 4.71 -4.81 1.91
C VAL A 16 4.94 -3.54 1.07
N LYS A 17 6.10 -2.87 1.23
CA LYS A 17 6.45 -1.69 0.41
C LYS A 17 6.48 -2.00 -1.09
N ARG A 18 7.13 -3.11 -1.48
CA ARG A 18 7.21 -3.54 -2.89
C ARG A 18 5.84 -3.85 -3.47
N ALA A 19 4.98 -4.54 -2.70
CA ALA A 19 3.61 -4.82 -3.11
C ALA A 19 2.81 -3.52 -3.33
N GLY A 20 2.90 -2.57 -2.40
CA GLY A 20 2.27 -1.27 -2.53
C GLY A 20 2.73 -0.50 -3.77
N ALA A 21 4.03 -0.45 -4.03
CA ALA A 21 4.57 0.22 -5.22
C ALA A 21 4.08 -0.39 -6.53
N ARG A 22 3.97 -1.74 -6.60
CA ARG A 22 3.43 -2.45 -7.77
C ARG A 22 1.95 -2.13 -7.98
N ALA A 23 1.15 -2.18 -6.91
CA ALA A 23 -0.26 -1.84 -6.98
C ALA A 23 -0.47 -0.40 -7.47
N THR A 24 0.25 0.57 -6.92
CA THR A 24 0.17 1.97 -7.36
C THR A 24 0.52 2.14 -8.85
N LYS A 25 1.60 1.49 -9.32
CA LYS A 25 1.97 1.52 -10.74
C LYS A 25 0.89 0.90 -11.64
N ALA A 26 0.33 -0.23 -11.23
CA ALA A 26 -0.73 -0.91 -11.97
C ALA A 26 -1.99 -0.03 -12.06
N SER A 27 -2.44 0.54 -10.95
CA SER A 27 -3.60 1.45 -10.92
C SER A 27 -3.39 2.69 -11.78
N ALA A 28 -2.19 3.28 -11.76
CA ALA A 28 -1.87 4.42 -12.61
C ALA A 28 -1.95 4.04 -14.10
N LYS A 29 -1.38 2.88 -14.47
CA LYS A 29 -1.43 2.36 -15.85
C LYS A 29 -2.87 2.16 -16.31
N LEU A 30 -3.73 1.58 -15.46
CA LEU A 30 -5.17 1.42 -15.76
C LEU A 30 -5.88 2.77 -15.98
N ALA A 31 -5.44 3.82 -15.28
CA ALA A 31 -5.95 5.18 -15.44
C ALA A 31 -5.28 5.97 -16.59
N GLY A 32 -4.44 5.33 -17.42
CA GLY A 32 -3.68 6.01 -18.49
C GLY A 32 -2.61 6.99 -17.98
N ARG A 33 -2.19 6.86 -16.71
CA ARG A 33 -1.19 7.73 -16.05
C ARG A 33 0.09 6.94 -15.78
N VAL A 34 1.20 7.67 -15.61
CA VAL A 34 2.51 7.10 -15.24
C VAL A 34 2.89 7.58 -13.84
N VAL A 35 3.46 6.68 -13.03
CA VAL A 35 4.08 7.04 -11.75
C VAL A 35 5.58 7.16 -11.97
N PRO A 36 6.16 8.37 -11.91
CA PRO A 36 7.61 8.56 -12.02
C PRO A 36 8.37 7.77 -10.96
N ALA A 37 9.60 7.37 -11.26
CA ALA A 37 10.47 6.67 -10.31
C ALA A 37 10.69 7.48 -9.02
N ASP A 38 10.84 8.80 -9.16
CA ASP A 38 11.04 9.75 -8.06
C ASP A 38 9.74 10.33 -7.51
N HIS A 39 8.60 9.71 -7.81
CA HIS A 39 7.32 10.21 -7.33
C HIS A 39 7.26 10.18 -5.80
N ARG A 40 7.33 11.38 -5.20
CA ARG A 40 7.11 11.59 -3.77
C ARG A 40 5.64 11.94 -3.54
N ARG A 41 5.02 11.29 -2.55
CA ARG A 41 3.67 11.66 -2.12
C ARG A 41 3.70 13.08 -1.57
N SER A 42 2.65 13.85 -1.85
CA SER A 42 2.53 15.21 -1.32
C SER A 42 2.43 15.22 0.21
N ALA A 43 2.79 16.34 0.83
CA ALA A 43 2.72 16.50 2.28
C ALA A 43 1.31 16.23 2.84
N ALA A 44 0.26 16.64 2.12
CA ALA A 44 -1.13 16.38 2.48
C ALA A 44 -1.45 14.87 2.53
N VAL A 45 -0.99 14.10 1.55
CA VAL A 45 -1.16 12.64 1.53
C VAL A 45 -0.38 11.98 2.66
N MET A 46 0.82 12.47 2.97
CA MET A 46 1.60 11.95 4.09
C MET A 46 0.91 12.23 5.44
N ALA A 47 0.35 13.43 5.63
CA ALA A 47 -0.40 13.79 6.82
C ALA A 47 -1.67 12.93 6.97
N TYR A 48 -2.37 12.65 5.88
CA TYR A 48 -3.54 11.76 5.88
C TYR A 48 -3.18 10.33 6.29
N LEU A 49 -2.12 9.76 5.72
CA LEU A 49 -1.65 8.42 6.07
C LEU A 49 -1.17 8.34 7.52
N ALA A 50 -0.54 9.41 8.03
CA ALA A 50 -0.15 9.50 9.43
C ALA A 50 -1.38 9.48 10.36
N LYS A 51 -2.44 10.21 10.00
CA LYS A 51 -3.72 10.19 10.73
C LYS A 51 -4.38 8.81 10.72
N GLN A 52 -4.41 8.12 9.57
CA GLN A 52 -4.99 6.77 9.51
C GLN A 52 -4.26 5.77 10.41
N ARG A 53 -2.92 5.83 10.48
CA ARG A 53 -2.15 4.95 11.37
C ARG A 53 -2.44 5.14 12.85
N LEU A 54 -2.88 6.33 13.26
CA LEU A 54 -3.28 6.63 14.64
C LEU A 54 -4.68 6.13 14.96
N HIS A 55 -5.52 5.87 13.94
CA HIS A 55 -6.90 5.41 14.11
C HIS A 55 -7.02 3.87 14.09
N GLU A 56 -5.96 3.16 13.68
CA GLU A 56 -5.86 1.69 13.73
C GLU A 56 -5.16 1.17 15.00
N GLY A 57 -4.86 2.04 15.98
CA GLY A 57 -4.35 1.68 17.31
C GLY A 57 -5.47 1.62 18.34
#